data_AF-A0A6V7W5B6-F1
#
_entry.id   AF-A0A6V7W5B6-F1
#
_cell.length_a   1.000
_cell.length_b   1.000
_cell.length_c   1.000
_cell.angle_alpha   90.00
_cell.angle_beta   90.00
_cell.angle_gamma   90.00
#
_symmetry.space_group_name_H-M   'P 1'
#
loop_
_entity.id
_entity.type
_entity.pdbx_description
1 polymer ?
#
loop_
_entity_poly.entity_id
_entity_poly.type
_entity_poly.pdbx_seq_one_letter_code
_entity_poly.pdbx_strand_id
1 'polypeptide(L)'
;MKLVDLLNDKGYWNKNRKTKISLEEAINDIKKMVELWNKNAFTLISGSYLLNINSVESDVDFIVVLPFNYNDNNGKFVTKIMLDDEFMGTKSECNYEKREECSEKESLYCFLCKNKATSWLRKITTGVSEINAKIHEYSFDLAFVAYPWEINSEQVLNFIKTEESLKNLNEIDNFILNFTQQFGTNLQFDRFGMINSLSGYRANIRINQITAKNETKFRLLLLSLKLWAKSKIIL
;
A
#
# COMPACT_ATOMS: atom_id res chain seq x y z
N MET A 1 0.79 -22.66 29.16
CA MET A 1 1.09 -21.31 28.65
C MET A 1 -0.21 -20.65 28.23
N LYS A 2 -0.55 -19.44 28.71
CA LYS A 2 -1.79 -18.76 28.28
C LYS A 2 -1.63 -18.28 26.84
N LEU A 3 -2.72 -18.17 26.10
CA LEU A 3 -2.70 -17.80 24.67
C LEU A 3 -1.97 -16.47 24.42
N VAL A 4 -2.20 -15.46 25.25
CA VAL A 4 -1.54 -14.14 25.14
C VAL A 4 -0.02 -14.26 25.36
N ASP A 5 0.42 -15.11 26.27
CA ASP A 5 1.85 -15.34 26.51
C ASP A 5 2.52 -15.97 25.29
N LEU A 6 1.84 -16.95 24.66
CA LEU A 6 2.30 -17.55 23.40
C LEU A 6 2.37 -16.51 22.28
N LEU A 7 1.35 -15.66 22.14
CA LEU A 7 1.34 -14.61 21.12
C LEU A 7 2.43 -13.54 21.37
N ASN A 8 2.74 -13.24 22.63
CA ASN A 8 3.85 -12.37 23.00
C ASN A 8 5.20 -12.99 22.64
N ASP A 9 5.45 -14.24 23.04
CA ASP A 9 6.68 -14.98 22.73
C ASP A 9 6.95 -15.05 21.22
N LYS A 10 5.88 -15.24 20.43
CA LYS A 10 5.96 -15.31 18.97
C LYS A 10 5.95 -13.95 18.27
N GLY A 11 5.95 -12.83 19.00
CA GLY A 11 6.01 -11.48 18.41
C GLY A 11 4.74 -11.03 17.68
N TYR A 12 3.58 -11.59 18.05
CA TYR A 12 2.27 -11.21 17.50
C TYR A 12 1.53 -10.15 18.33
N TRP A 13 1.88 -10.00 19.61
CA TRP A 13 1.17 -9.11 20.53
C TRP A 13 2.02 -7.90 20.98
N ASN A 14 3.13 -8.10 21.67
CA ASN A 14 4.11 -7.05 21.99
C ASN A 14 5.22 -6.97 20.93
N LYS A 15 5.09 -6.01 20.01
CA LYS A 15 5.89 -5.89 18.78
C LYS A 15 7.22 -5.16 19.00
N ASN A 16 8.11 -5.69 19.84
CA ASN A 16 9.42 -5.07 20.05
C ASN A 16 10.45 -5.58 19.02
N ARG A 17 10.44 -4.99 17.83
CA ARG A 17 11.58 -5.10 16.91
C ARG A 17 12.73 -4.25 17.43
N LYS A 18 13.94 -4.80 17.47
CA LYS A 18 15.16 -4.04 17.83
C LYS A 18 15.65 -3.25 16.62
N THR A 19 14.95 -2.19 16.27
CA THR A 19 15.28 -1.27 15.16
C THR A 19 15.65 0.09 15.72
N LYS A 20 16.37 0.91 14.93
CA LYS A 20 16.75 2.29 15.33
C LYS A 20 15.55 3.24 15.40
N ILE A 21 14.52 2.97 14.60
CA ILE A 21 13.27 3.73 14.56
C ILE A 21 12.07 2.79 14.72
N SER A 22 10.95 3.35 15.15
CA SER A 22 9.66 2.65 15.25
C SER A 22 9.06 2.35 13.87
N LEU A 23 8.08 1.44 13.82
CA LEU A 23 7.34 1.13 12.60
C LEU A 23 6.51 2.35 12.15
N GLU A 24 5.94 3.08 13.10
CA GLU A 24 5.15 4.27 12.85
C GLU A 24 5.99 5.39 12.20
N GLU A 25 7.24 5.58 12.65
CA GLU A 25 8.19 6.49 12.01
C GLU A 25 8.53 6.03 10.59
N ALA A 26 8.80 4.74 10.38
CA ALA A 26 9.09 4.20 9.05
C ALA A 26 7.91 4.38 8.07
N ILE A 27 6.67 4.16 8.54
CA ILE A 27 5.44 4.41 7.79
C ILE A 27 5.33 5.88 7.39
N ASN A 28 5.58 6.80 8.33
CA ASN A 28 5.53 8.23 8.05
C ASN A 28 6.60 8.67 7.06
N ASP A 29 7.78 8.07 7.09
CA ASP A 29 8.84 8.36 6.13
C ASP A 29 8.46 7.90 4.72
N ILE A 30 7.81 6.74 4.55
CA ILE A 30 7.29 6.33 3.23
C ILE A 30 6.23 7.29 2.72
N LYS A 31 5.28 7.71 3.57
CA LYS A 31 4.26 8.69 3.18
C LYS A 31 4.89 9.98 2.67
N LYS A 32 5.88 10.50 3.40
CA LYS A 32 6.66 11.68 2.99
C LYS A 32 7.43 11.45 1.70
N MET A 33 8.03 10.27 1.50
CA MET A 33 8.72 9.96 0.26
C MET A 33 7.77 9.98 -0.94
N VAL A 34 6.58 9.39 -0.82
CA VAL A 34 5.55 9.40 -1.87
C VAL A 34 5.07 10.83 -2.15
N GLU A 35 4.82 11.63 -1.11
CA GLU A 35 4.39 13.03 -1.26
C GLU A 35 5.47 13.92 -1.90
N LEU A 36 6.75 13.70 -1.53
CA LEU A 36 7.89 14.41 -2.12
C LEU A 36 8.10 14.01 -3.58
N TRP A 37 7.92 12.73 -3.90
CA TRP A 37 8.00 12.23 -5.27
C TRP A 37 6.90 12.83 -6.15
N ASN A 38 5.65 12.84 -5.66
CA ASN A 38 4.53 13.43 -6.38
C ASN A 38 3.51 14.03 -5.42
N LYS A 39 3.35 15.36 -5.45
CA LYS A 39 2.45 16.11 -4.56
C LYS A 39 0.97 15.74 -4.69
N ASN A 40 0.57 15.13 -5.80
CA ASN A 40 -0.80 14.67 -6.01
C ASN A 40 -0.98 13.21 -5.59
N ALA A 41 0.10 12.44 -5.46
CA ALA A 41 0.03 11.06 -5.01
C ALA A 41 -0.27 11.00 -3.50
N PHE A 42 -0.97 9.95 -3.10
CA PHE A 42 -1.25 9.67 -1.70
C PHE A 42 -1.23 8.16 -1.45
N THR A 43 -1.21 7.80 -0.18
CA THR A 43 -1.11 6.41 0.25
C THR A 43 -2.29 5.98 1.10
N LEU A 44 -2.81 4.79 0.83
CA LEU A 44 -3.71 4.06 1.73
C LEU A 44 -2.93 2.90 2.36
N ILE A 45 -3.19 2.59 3.63
CA ILE A 45 -2.59 1.42 4.29
C ILE A 45 -3.65 0.33 4.41
N SER A 46 -3.32 -0.90 4.04
CA SER A 46 -4.25 -2.03 4.03
C SER A 46 -3.73 -3.24 4.83
N GLY A 47 -4.36 -4.39 4.62
CA GLY A 47 -3.87 -5.68 5.07
C GLY A 47 -3.76 -5.82 6.59
N SER A 48 -2.72 -6.53 7.03
CA SER A 48 -2.63 -6.96 8.43
C SER A 48 -2.34 -5.82 9.40
N TYR A 49 -1.69 -4.76 8.93
CA TYR A 49 -1.44 -3.55 9.72
C TYR A 49 -2.73 -2.79 10.02
N LEU A 50 -3.56 -2.54 9.00
CA LEU A 50 -4.84 -1.84 9.16
C LEU A 50 -5.82 -2.58 10.09
N LEU A 51 -5.76 -3.91 10.11
CA LEU A 51 -6.55 -4.77 11.01
C LEU A 51 -5.90 -4.95 12.40
N ASN A 52 -4.74 -4.34 12.64
CA ASN A 52 -3.94 -4.50 13.86
C ASN A 52 -3.55 -5.95 14.18
N ILE A 53 -3.45 -6.82 13.17
CA ILE A 53 -3.06 -8.24 13.29
C ILE A 53 -1.69 -8.54 12.66
N ASN A 54 -0.90 -7.51 12.41
CA ASN A 54 0.49 -7.64 11.95
C ASN A 54 1.38 -8.21 13.07
N SER A 55 2.28 -9.12 12.71
CA SER A 55 3.35 -9.61 13.58
C SER A 55 4.61 -8.76 13.41
N VAL A 56 5.62 -8.95 14.24
CA VAL A 56 6.94 -8.30 14.05
C VAL A 56 7.53 -8.56 12.67
N GLU A 57 7.28 -9.72 12.06
CA GLU A 57 7.76 -10.05 10.71
C GLU A 57 6.86 -9.58 9.57
N SER A 58 5.68 -9.06 9.87
CA SER A 58 4.75 -8.64 8.83
C SER A 58 5.30 -7.43 8.08
N ASP A 59 5.10 -7.47 6.78
CA ASP A 59 5.06 -6.32 5.88
C ASP A 59 3.94 -5.34 6.26
N VAL A 60 4.02 -4.16 5.67
CA VAL A 60 2.92 -3.18 5.65
C VAL A 60 2.50 -2.96 4.21
N ASP A 61 1.24 -3.28 3.94
CA ASP A 61 0.62 -3.12 2.63
C ASP A 61 0.22 -1.66 2.41
N PHE A 62 0.86 -1.01 1.45
CA PHE A 62 0.55 0.32 0.95
C PHE A 62 -0.14 0.23 -0.41
N ILE A 63 -1.12 1.10 -0.63
CA ILE A 63 -1.67 1.38 -1.96
C ILE A 63 -1.28 2.82 -2.27
N VAL A 64 -0.41 2.99 -3.26
CA VAL A 64 -0.03 4.29 -3.80
C VAL A 64 -1.01 4.66 -4.87
N VAL A 65 -1.85 5.65 -4.56
CA VAL A 65 -2.83 6.20 -5.48
C VAL A 65 -2.21 7.40 -6.16
N LEU A 66 -2.14 7.37 -7.48
CA LEU A 66 -1.65 8.45 -8.32
C LEU A 66 -2.82 9.02 -9.15
N PRO A 67 -3.36 10.18 -8.77
CA PRO A 67 -4.40 10.83 -9.54
C PRO A 67 -3.92 11.32 -10.90
N PHE A 68 -4.74 11.23 -11.94
CA PHE A 68 -4.43 11.81 -13.25
C PHE A 68 -5.65 12.40 -13.94
N ASN A 69 -5.41 13.47 -14.70
CA ASN A 69 -6.43 14.12 -15.51
C ASN A 69 -6.87 13.22 -16.66
N TYR A 70 -8.08 12.68 -16.56
CA TYR A 70 -8.62 11.80 -17.57
C TYR A 70 -9.26 12.60 -18.70
N ASN A 71 -8.85 12.30 -19.94
CA ASN A 71 -9.48 12.79 -21.16
C ASN A 71 -9.68 11.58 -22.08
N ASP A 72 -10.90 11.39 -22.58
CA ASP A 72 -11.33 10.23 -23.39
C ASP A 72 -10.42 9.93 -24.59
N ASN A 73 -9.73 10.95 -25.13
CA ASN A 73 -8.83 10.79 -26.26
C ASN A 73 -7.47 10.14 -25.90
N ASN A 74 -7.03 10.22 -24.64
CA ASN A 74 -5.68 9.79 -24.21
C ASN A 74 -5.67 8.77 -23.06
N GLY A 75 -6.80 8.50 -22.41
CA GLY A 75 -6.87 7.68 -21.19
C GLY A 75 -6.29 6.26 -21.31
N LYS A 76 -6.25 5.67 -22.52
CA LYS A 76 -5.80 4.28 -22.76
C LYS A 76 -4.30 4.05 -22.53
N PHE A 77 -3.45 5.04 -22.81
CA PHE A 77 -1.99 4.92 -22.69
C PHE A 77 -1.43 5.57 -21.43
N VAL A 78 -2.20 6.48 -20.82
CA VAL A 78 -1.75 7.23 -19.64
C VAL A 78 -1.43 6.31 -18.48
N THR A 79 -2.25 5.29 -18.19
CA THR A 79 -1.98 4.38 -17.07
C THR A 79 -0.75 3.51 -17.26
N LYS A 80 -0.41 3.15 -18.52
CA LYS A 80 0.83 2.45 -18.80
C LYS A 80 2.04 3.34 -18.55
N ILE A 81 2.00 4.58 -19.02
CA ILE A 81 3.08 5.55 -18.80
C ILE A 81 3.26 5.80 -17.30
N MET A 82 2.16 5.99 -16.57
CA MET A 82 2.21 6.18 -15.12
C MET A 82 2.77 4.95 -14.39
N LEU A 83 2.37 3.73 -14.79
CA LEU A 83 2.89 2.52 -14.18
C LEU A 83 4.38 2.32 -14.52
N ASP A 84 4.72 2.33 -15.81
CA ASP A 84 6.04 1.94 -16.30
C ASP A 84 7.09 3.04 -16.04
N ASP A 85 6.75 4.31 -16.31
CA ASP A 85 7.71 5.42 -16.24
C ASP A 85 7.66 6.15 -14.89
N GLU A 86 6.48 6.41 -14.34
CA GLU A 86 6.35 7.19 -13.10
C GLU A 86 6.46 6.31 -11.85
N PHE A 87 5.83 5.14 -11.83
CA PHE A 87 5.82 4.28 -10.65
C PHE A 87 7.03 3.33 -10.62
N MET A 88 7.17 2.48 -11.63
CA MET A 88 8.17 1.40 -11.69
C MET A 88 9.56 1.86 -12.18
N GLY A 89 9.64 2.83 -13.07
CA GLY A 89 10.87 3.15 -13.82
C GLY A 89 11.18 2.07 -14.87
N THR A 90 11.27 2.47 -16.14
CA THR A 90 11.21 1.57 -17.29
C THR A 90 12.43 0.68 -17.49
N LYS A 91 13.64 1.10 -17.08
CA LYS A 91 14.89 0.33 -17.31
C LYS A 91 15.89 0.36 -16.15
N SER A 92 15.53 1.01 -15.04
CA SER A 92 16.38 1.14 -13.87
C SER A 92 16.26 -0.08 -12.94
N GLU A 93 17.35 -0.81 -12.74
CA GLU A 93 17.52 -1.68 -11.57
C GLU A 93 18.22 -0.89 -10.48
N CYS A 94 17.79 -1.05 -9.22
CA CYS A 94 18.41 -0.32 -8.13
C CYS A 94 19.83 -0.84 -7.85
N ASN A 95 20.84 -0.03 -8.18
CA ASN A 95 22.21 -0.29 -7.77
C ASN A 95 22.50 0.40 -6.42
N TYR A 96 22.56 -0.37 -5.34
CA TYR A 96 22.78 0.15 -3.98
C TYR A 96 24.17 0.77 -3.77
N GLU A 97 25.16 0.41 -4.58
CA GLU A 97 26.51 1.00 -4.54
C GLU A 97 26.54 2.35 -5.27
N LYS A 98 25.64 2.53 -6.24
CA LYS A 98 25.59 3.70 -7.13
C LYS A 98 24.18 4.28 -7.23
N ARG A 99 23.59 4.55 -6.07
CA ARG A 99 22.18 4.99 -5.95
C ARG A 99 21.85 6.25 -6.76
N GLU A 100 22.83 7.14 -6.92
CA GLU A 100 22.69 8.39 -7.68
C GLU A 100 22.55 8.16 -9.20
N GLU A 101 22.97 7.00 -9.71
CA GLU A 101 22.88 6.65 -11.13
C GLU A 101 21.45 6.24 -11.56
N CYS A 102 20.45 6.27 -10.67
CA CYS A 102 19.04 6.14 -11.05
C CYS A 102 18.63 7.41 -11.84
N SER A 103 18.91 7.38 -13.14
CA SER A 103 18.94 8.51 -14.07
C SER A 103 17.65 8.73 -14.85
N GLU A 104 16.65 7.86 -14.67
CA GLU A 104 15.36 8.00 -15.34
C GLU A 104 14.56 9.15 -14.70
N LYS A 105 13.60 9.72 -15.47
CA LYS A 105 12.57 10.63 -14.93
C LYS A 105 12.13 10.07 -13.58
N GLU A 106 12.22 10.86 -12.51
CA GLU A 106 12.26 10.39 -11.12
C GLU A 106 11.06 9.51 -10.75
N SER A 107 11.14 8.22 -11.06
CA SER A 107 10.09 7.27 -10.73
C SER A 107 10.06 7.01 -9.23
N LEU A 108 8.94 6.55 -8.68
CA LEU A 108 8.89 6.20 -7.26
C LEU A 108 9.94 5.13 -6.94
N TYR A 109 10.11 4.13 -7.80
CA TYR A 109 11.17 3.12 -7.65
C TYR A 109 12.56 3.75 -7.53
N CYS A 110 12.91 4.69 -8.42
CA CYS A 110 14.19 5.40 -8.35
C CYS A 110 14.31 6.28 -7.11
N PHE A 111 13.23 6.95 -6.72
CA PHE A 111 13.18 7.80 -5.53
C PHE A 111 13.46 6.98 -4.26
N LEU A 112 12.83 5.81 -4.14
CA LEU A 112 13.07 4.86 -3.06
C LEU A 112 14.50 4.29 -3.10
N CYS A 113 15.05 4.03 -4.30
CA CYS A 113 16.42 3.52 -4.46
C CYS A 113 17.48 4.51 -3.95
N LYS A 114 17.29 5.81 -4.23
CA LYS A 114 18.16 6.90 -3.76
C LYS A 114 18.16 7.05 -2.24
N ASN A 115 17.09 6.64 -1.56
CA ASN A 115 17.01 6.72 -0.11
C ASN A 115 17.96 5.73 0.58
N LYS A 116 18.90 6.25 1.40
CA LYS A 116 19.89 5.46 2.14
C LYS A 116 19.30 4.45 3.13
N ALA A 117 18.08 4.68 3.61
CA ALA A 117 17.37 3.76 4.50
C ALA A 117 16.82 2.52 3.77
N THR A 118 16.71 2.60 2.43
CA THR A 118 16.26 1.49 1.59
C THR A 118 17.40 0.50 1.43
N SER A 119 17.19 -0.71 1.92
CA SER A 119 18.16 -1.82 1.89
C SER A 119 17.85 -2.86 0.81
N TRP A 120 16.62 -2.91 0.32
CA TRP A 120 16.17 -3.84 -0.71
C TRP A 120 14.93 -3.29 -1.44
N LEU A 121 14.80 -3.55 -2.73
CA LEU A 121 13.74 -3.12 -3.63
C LEU A 121 13.55 -4.18 -4.71
N ARG A 122 12.30 -4.45 -5.05
CA ARG A 122 11.92 -5.35 -6.14
C ARG A 122 10.65 -4.86 -6.80
N LYS A 123 10.59 -4.96 -8.12
CA LYS A 123 9.37 -4.71 -8.92
C LYS A 123 8.62 -6.02 -9.09
N ILE A 124 7.31 -5.99 -8.92
CA ILE A 124 6.40 -7.08 -9.25
C ILE A 124 5.40 -6.52 -10.26
N THR A 125 5.34 -7.14 -11.43
CA THR A 125 4.47 -6.74 -12.54
C THR A 125 3.41 -7.79 -12.87
N THR A 126 3.36 -8.88 -12.10
CA THR A 126 2.42 -9.98 -12.27
C THR A 126 1.34 -9.93 -11.19
N GLY A 127 0.07 -9.86 -11.59
CA GLY A 127 -1.06 -9.80 -10.66
C GLY A 127 -1.39 -8.37 -10.27
N VAL A 128 -1.07 -7.97 -9.04
CA VAL A 128 -1.10 -6.57 -8.60
C VAL A 128 0.28 -5.99 -8.87
N SER A 129 0.39 -4.91 -9.64
CA SER A 129 1.69 -4.26 -9.82
C SER A 129 2.11 -3.56 -8.54
N GLU A 130 3.27 -3.94 -8.01
CA GLU A 130 3.77 -3.40 -6.74
C GLU A 130 5.30 -3.29 -6.70
N ILE A 131 5.78 -2.41 -5.82
CA ILE A 131 7.18 -2.33 -5.43
C ILE A 131 7.28 -2.89 -4.02
N ASN A 132 7.97 -4.02 -3.85
CA ASN A 132 8.34 -4.48 -2.51
C ASN A 132 9.63 -3.76 -2.11
N ALA A 133 9.66 -3.22 -0.89
CA ALA A 133 10.77 -2.46 -0.37
C ALA A 133 11.13 -2.91 1.05
N LYS A 134 12.41 -2.88 1.40
CA LYS A 134 12.87 -3.00 2.78
C LYS A 134 13.52 -1.69 3.22
N ILE A 135 12.79 -0.88 4.00
CA ILE A 135 13.19 0.46 4.43
C ILE A 135 13.27 0.48 5.95
N HIS A 136 14.38 0.95 6.52
CA HIS A 136 14.63 0.87 7.97
C HIS A 136 14.42 -0.55 8.54
N GLU A 137 14.78 -1.58 7.75
CA GLU A 137 14.62 -3.00 8.07
C GLU A 137 13.18 -3.54 8.10
N TYR A 138 12.17 -2.68 7.88
CA TYR A 138 10.78 -3.08 7.72
C TYR A 138 10.47 -3.37 6.25
N SER A 139 9.63 -4.38 6.01
CA SER A 139 9.14 -4.74 4.68
C SER A 139 7.87 -3.95 4.37
N PHE A 140 7.76 -3.49 3.13
CA PHE A 140 6.64 -2.72 2.63
C PHE A 140 6.29 -3.18 1.23
N ASP A 141 5.00 -3.34 0.96
CA ASP A 141 4.49 -3.67 -0.36
C ASP A 141 3.71 -2.47 -0.85
N LEU A 142 4.18 -1.81 -1.91
CA LEU A 142 3.58 -0.61 -2.45
C LEU A 142 2.84 -0.97 -3.73
N ALA A 143 1.54 -1.19 -3.67
CA ALA A 143 0.70 -1.48 -4.82
C ALA A 143 0.31 -0.19 -5.57
N PHE A 144 0.26 -0.26 -6.91
CA PHE A 144 -0.07 0.87 -7.76
C PHE A 144 -1.57 1.01 -8.03
N VAL A 145 -2.09 2.24 -7.97
CA VAL A 145 -3.42 2.62 -8.47
C VAL A 145 -3.34 3.96 -9.20
N ALA A 146 -3.51 3.95 -10.52
CA ALA A 146 -3.76 5.18 -11.28
C ALA A 146 -5.23 5.56 -11.14
N TYR A 147 -5.53 6.66 -10.45
CA TYR A 147 -6.90 7.09 -10.23
C TYR A 147 -7.29 8.24 -11.17
N PRO A 148 -8.11 8.01 -12.19
CA PRO A 148 -8.59 9.06 -13.07
C PRO A 148 -9.47 10.06 -12.31
N TRP A 149 -9.27 11.35 -12.59
CA TRP A 149 -10.12 12.43 -12.10
C TRP A 149 -10.52 13.38 -13.25
N GLU A 150 -11.61 14.12 -13.07
CA GLU A 150 -11.97 15.23 -13.94
C GLU A 150 -11.45 16.55 -13.33
N ILE A 151 -11.10 17.53 -14.18
CA ILE A 151 -10.34 18.76 -13.90
C ILE A 151 -10.86 19.62 -12.72
N ASN A 152 -12.06 19.36 -12.20
CA ASN A 152 -12.68 20.12 -11.11
C ASN A 152 -13.11 19.29 -9.89
N SER A 153 -12.61 18.06 -9.71
CA SER A 153 -13.09 17.22 -8.61
C SER A 153 -12.43 17.57 -7.27
N GLU A 154 -13.03 18.52 -6.54
CA GLU A 154 -12.80 18.71 -5.10
C GLU A 154 -12.91 17.38 -4.33
N GLN A 155 -13.62 16.38 -4.86
CA GLN A 155 -13.79 15.06 -4.26
C GLN A 155 -12.49 14.33 -3.93
N VAL A 156 -11.50 14.30 -4.82
CA VAL A 156 -10.23 13.59 -4.53
C VAL A 156 -9.43 14.36 -3.48
N LEU A 157 -9.36 15.69 -3.62
CA LEU A 157 -8.71 16.54 -2.63
C LEU A 157 -9.39 16.48 -1.26
N ASN A 158 -10.72 16.36 -1.22
CA ASN A 158 -11.49 16.21 0.02
C ASN A 158 -11.29 14.81 0.60
N PHE A 159 -11.35 13.76 -0.20
CA PHE A 159 -11.05 12.38 0.23
C PHE A 159 -9.63 12.26 0.82
N ILE A 160 -8.65 12.94 0.24
CA ILE A 160 -7.26 12.98 0.73
C ILE A 160 -7.15 13.78 2.04
N LYS A 161 -7.87 14.90 2.17
CA LYS A 161 -7.71 15.83 3.30
C LYS A 161 -8.30 15.32 4.61
N THR A 162 -9.22 14.36 4.58
CA THR A 162 -9.91 13.86 5.77
C THR A 162 -9.57 12.40 6.03
N GLU A 163 -8.73 12.14 7.03
CA GLU A 163 -8.45 10.78 7.51
C GLU A 163 -9.74 10.04 7.94
N GLU A 164 -10.79 10.79 8.28
CA GLU A 164 -12.13 10.29 8.59
C GLU A 164 -12.85 9.73 7.35
N SER A 165 -12.68 10.35 6.18
CA SER A 165 -13.20 9.85 4.90
C SER A 165 -12.61 8.50 4.52
N LEU A 166 -11.33 8.29 4.86
CA LEU A 166 -10.65 7.01 4.68
C LEU A 166 -11.17 5.91 5.61
N LYS A 167 -11.99 6.23 6.61
CA LYS A 167 -12.64 5.29 7.54
C LYS A 167 -14.13 5.09 7.25
N ASN A 168 -14.73 5.93 6.39
CA ASN A 168 -16.13 5.85 6.01
C ASN A 168 -16.32 4.90 4.81
N LEU A 169 -16.95 3.74 5.06
CA LEU A 169 -17.20 2.74 4.01
C LEU A 169 -18.03 3.28 2.84
N ASN A 170 -18.98 4.17 3.08
CA ASN A 170 -19.79 4.71 1.99
C ASN A 170 -18.95 5.58 1.04
N GLU A 171 -17.99 6.34 1.59
CA GLU A 171 -17.09 7.16 0.79
C GLU A 171 -16.08 6.32 0.02
N ILE A 172 -15.57 5.25 0.63
CA ILE A 172 -14.72 4.27 -0.05
C ILE A 172 -15.50 3.53 -1.14
N ASP A 173 -16.73 3.11 -0.86
CA ASP A 173 -17.60 2.45 -1.83
C ASP A 173 -17.86 3.39 -3.01
N ASN A 174 -18.13 4.67 -2.77
CA ASN A 174 -18.25 5.67 -3.82
C ASN A 174 -16.95 5.89 -4.61
N PHE A 175 -15.80 5.95 -3.93
CA PHE A 175 -14.49 6.07 -4.58
C PHE A 175 -14.21 4.89 -5.51
N ILE A 176 -14.44 3.65 -5.05
CA ILE A 176 -14.23 2.44 -5.84
C ILE A 176 -15.30 2.30 -6.94
N LEU A 177 -16.54 2.66 -6.64
CA LEU A 177 -17.63 2.63 -7.61
C LEU A 177 -17.36 3.62 -8.74
N ASN A 178 -16.93 4.85 -8.44
CA ASN A 178 -16.55 5.83 -9.44
C ASN A 178 -15.40 5.30 -10.29
N PHE A 179 -14.35 4.76 -9.66
CA PHE A 179 -13.25 4.13 -10.40
C PHE A 179 -13.72 3.04 -11.36
N THR A 180 -14.56 2.12 -10.89
CA THR A 180 -15.01 0.96 -11.67
C THR A 180 -16.03 1.32 -12.75
N GLN A 181 -17.00 2.20 -12.46
CA GLN A 181 -18.06 2.58 -13.39
C GLN A 181 -17.59 3.56 -14.45
N GLN A 182 -16.81 4.58 -14.07
CA GLN A 182 -16.40 5.63 -15.01
C GLN A 182 -15.21 5.18 -15.87
N PHE A 183 -14.34 4.31 -15.34
CA PHE A 183 -13.05 4.04 -15.98
C PHE A 183 -12.70 2.56 -16.09
N GLY A 184 -13.37 1.68 -15.35
CA GLY A 184 -13.10 0.23 -15.38
C GLY A 184 -13.20 -0.39 -16.76
N THR A 185 -13.97 0.16 -17.70
CA THR A 185 -13.99 -0.33 -19.10
C THR A 185 -12.87 0.24 -19.96
N ASN A 186 -12.36 1.43 -19.65
CA ASN A 186 -11.42 2.18 -20.48
C ASN A 186 -9.95 1.97 -20.10
N LEU A 187 -9.66 1.55 -18.86
CA LEU A 187 -8.30 1.22 -18.42
C LEU A 187 -7.91 -0.17 -18.94
N GLN A 188 -6.90 -0.23 -19.82
CA GLN A 188 -6.40 -1.50 -20.37
C GLN A 188 -5.24 -2.09 -19.58
N PHE A 189 -4.39 -1.24 -18.97
CA PHE A 189 -3.19 -1.68 -18.25
C PHE A 189 -3.44 -1.77 -16.76
N ASP A 190 -3.02 -2.90 -16.19
CA ASP A 190 -3.14 -3.31 -14.78
C ASP A 190 -4.49 -3.03 -14.10
N ARG A 191 -5.57 -2.97 -14.89
CA ARG A 191 -6.91 -2.68 -14.36
C ARG A 191 -7.29 -3.62 -13.22
N PHE A 192 -7.07 -4.92 -13.42
CA PHE A 192 -7.42 -5.91 -12.42
C PHE A 192 -6.56 -5.79 -11.17
N GLY A 193 -5.25 -5.50 -11.31
CA GLY A 193 -4.37 -5.21 -10.19
C GLY A 193 -4.89 -4.03 -9.36
N MET A 194 -5.20 -2.91 -10.02
CA MET A 194 -5.73 -1.72 -9.35
C MET A 194 -7.07 -1.97 -8.64
N ILE A 195 -8.01 -2.67 -9.30
CA ILE A 195 -9.30 -3.04 -8.69
C ILE A 195 -9.08 -3.97 -7.49
N ASN A 196 -8.18 -4.95 -7.61
CA ASN A 196 -7.88 -5.89 -6.53
C ASN A 196 -7.27 -5.18 -5.31
N SER A 197 -6.33 -4.25 -5.52
CA SER A 197 -5.75 -3.43 -4.46
C SER A 197 -6.83 -2.65 -3.69
N LEU A 198 -7.67 -1.91 -4.41
CA LEU A 198 -8.76 -1.15 -3.80
C LEU A 198 -9.79 -2.05 -3.10
N SER A 199 -10.09 -3.22 -3.69
CA SER A 199 -11.02 -4.19 -3.10
C SER A 199 -10.47 -4.79 -1.80
N GLY A 200 -9.16 -5.04 -1.72
CA GLY A 200 -8.47 -5.45 -0.50
C GLY A 200 -8.65 -4.42 0.62
N TYR A 201 -8.33 -3.15 0.32
CA TYR A 201 -8.54 -2.05 1.26
C TYR A 201 -9.99 -1.93 1.74
N ARG A 202 -10.96 -1.98 0.83
CA ARG A 202 -12.39 -1.98 1.15
C ARG A 202 -12.77 -3.13 2.10
N ALA A 203 -12.28 -4.33 1.82
CA ALA A 203 -12.53 -5.49 2.67
C ALA A 203 -11.98 -5.29 4.09
N ASN A 204 -10.76 -4.73 4.24
CA ASN A 204 -10.19 -4.42 5.54
C ASN A 204 -11.07 -3.42 6.33
N ILE A 205 -11.52 -2.34 5.69
CA ILE A 205 -12.38 -1.35 6.33
C ILE A 205 -13.72 -1.98 6.74
N ARG A 206 -14.31 -2.80 5.87
CA ARG A 206 -15.56 -3.51 6.18
C ARG A 206 -15.40 -4.45 7.38
N ILE A 207 -14.29 -5.19 7.45
CA ILE A 207 -13.98 -6.06 8.59
C ILE A 207 -13.92 -5.23 9.88
N ASN A 208 -13.13 -4.14 9.89
CA ASN A 208 -13.01 -3.27 11.06
C ASN A 208 -14.37 -2.75 11.56
N GLN A 209 -15.27 -2.34 10.65
CA GLN A 209 -16.61 -1.90 11.00
C GLN A 209 -17.48 -3.01 11.61
N ILE A 210 -17.48 -4.21 11.01
CA ILE A 210 -18.26 -5.34 11.50
C ILE A 210 -17.77 -5.76 12.90
N THR A 211 -16.45 -5.67 13.14
CA THR A 211 -15.82 -6.17 14.36
C THR A 211 -15.66 -5.14 15.46
N ALA A 212 -16.02 -3.87 15.22
CA ALA A 212 -15.80 -2.75 16.15
C ALA A 212 -16.28 -3.03 17.59
N LYS A 213 -17.43 -3.70 17.75
CA LYS A 213 -17.97 -4.05 19.09
C LYS A 213 -17.16 -5.10 19.86
N ASN A 214 -16.33 -5.89 19.18
CA ASN A 214 -15.57 -7.01 19.74
C ASN A 214 -14.12 -7.03 19.22
N GLU A 215 -13.54 -5.87 18.93
CA GLU A 215 -12.27 -5.73 18.22
C GLU A 215 -11.16 -6.59 18.85
N THR A 216 -10.99 -6.50 20.18
CA THR A 216 -9.96 -7.28 20.91
C THR A 216 -10.15 -8.79 20.76
N LYS A 217 -11.40 -9.29 20.86
CA LYS A 217 -11.68 -10.73 20.75
C LYS A 217 -11.44 -11.22 19.32
N PHE A 218 -11.88 -10.44 18.33
CA PHE A 218 -11.66 -10.72 16.93
C PHE A 218 -10.16 -10.75 16.59
N ARG A 219 -9.42 -9.74 17.06
CA ARG A 219 -7.96 -9.63 16.90
C ARG A 219 -7.24 -10.84 17.50
N LEU A 220 -7.59 -11.23 18.73
CA LEU A 220 -7.01 -12.41 19.38
C LEU A 220 -7.28 -13.70 18.59
N LEU A 221 -8.51 -13.87 18.10
CA LEU A 221 -8.87 -15.03 17.28
C LEU A 221 -8.04 -15.06 15.99
N LEU A 222 -7.96 -13.95 15.25
CA LEU A 222 -7.19 -13.88 14.00
C LEU A 222 -5.69 -14.10 14.22
N LEU A 223 -5.10 -13.53 15.27
CA LEU A 223 -3.69 -13.77 15.60
C LEU A 223 -3.44 -15.26 15.90
N SER A 224 -4.37 -15.90 16.62
CA SER A 224 -4.30 -17.33 16.93
C SER A 224 -4.39 -18.19 15.68
N LEU A 225 -5.32 -17.87 14.78
CA LEU A 225 -5.48 -18.56 13.49
C LEU A 225 -4.26 -18.36 12.58
N LYS A 226 -3.71 -17.14 12.53
CA LYS A 226 -2.50 -16.83 11.74
C LYS A 226 -1.28 -17.60 12.27
N LEU A 227 -1.11 -17.67 13.58
CA LEU A 227 -0.04 -18.46 14.20
C LEU A 227 -0.22 -19.96 13.91
N TRP A 228 -1.45 -20.48 14.06
CA TRP A 228 -1.78 -21.87 13.77
C TRP A 228 -1.54 -22.23 12.30
N ALA A 229 -1.97 -21.38 11.36
CA ALA A 229 -1.77 -21.60 9.93
C ALA A 229 -0.28 -21.63 9.58
N LYS A 230 0.53 -20.69 10.11
CA LYS A 230 1.98 -20.69 9.89
C LYS A 230 2.67 -21.93 10.47
N SER A 231 2.25 -22.42 11.64
CA SER A 231 2.87 -23.61 12.24
C SER A 231 2.55 -24.91 11.49
N LYS A 232 1.45 -24.95 10.73
CA LYS A 232 1.07 -26.09 9.88
C LYS A 232 1.76 -26.12 8.52
N ILE A 233 2.24 -24.98 8.03
CA ILE A 233 2.99 -24.88 6.77
C ILE A 233 4.46 -25.33 6.95
N ILE A 234 4.95 -25.45 8.19
CA ILE A 234 6.32 -25.90 8.52
C ILE A 234 6.37 -27.44 8.74
N LEU A 235 5.54 -28.22 8.04
CA LEU A 235 5.58 -29.69 8.06
C LEU A 235 5.89 -30.25 6.68
#